data_AF-A0A1C4WI00-F1
#
_entry.id   AF-A0A1C4WI00-F1
#
_cell.length_a   1.000
_cell.length_b   1.000
_cell.length_c   1.000
_cell.angle_alpha   90.00
_cell.angle_beta   90.00
_cell.angle_gamma   90.00
#
_symmetry.space_group_name_H-M   'P 1'
#
loop_
_entity.id
_entity.type
_entity.pdbx_description
1 polymer ?
#
loop_
_entity_poly.entity_id
_entity_poly.type
_entity_poly.pdbx_seq_one_letter_code
_entity_poly.pdbx_strand_id
1 'polypeptide(L)'
;MANPLKDPQPDAKHRSNQKPSNRPLRMRGNTRCLTLTRDGDHLTATDAILCGFVPMQGAGADPVTRRSLRGDDVTLRIDDPETRFLNLDALTPALDGPRVDAWSRVTIPPATPFESLHLWLASQPHPYGLLAVDRDRAADMDPQNWVSCPALLKGDSIAYLTIRQLDDTTWEFGARGYGPDAAPLTRHVVDLIIDWDRDHRNQPGPDIRVYPAGVAIPPTDRPQLLVPRHHTTTAITWTAGDHR
;
A
#
# COMPACT_ATOMS: atom_id res chain seq x y z
N MET A 1 -2.64 76.73 -3.44
CA MET A 1 -1.79 75.67 -2.86
C MET A 1 -2.54 74.36 -3.01
N ALA A 2 -2.17 73.56 -4.01
CA ALA A 2 -2.79 72.29 -4.34
C ALA A 2 -1.78 71.17 -4.02
N ASN A 3 -2.21 70.16 -3.27
CA ASN A 3 -1.42 68.97 -2.96
C ASN A 3 -1.84 67.84 -3.93
N PRO A 4 -0.93 67.07 -4.54
CA PRO A 4 -1.31 66.08 -5.53
C PRO A 4 -1.82 64.78 -4.89
N LEU A 5 -2.76 64.16 -5.61
CA LEU A 5 -3.36 62.85 -5.35
C LEU A 5 -2.29 61.75 -5.29
N LYS A 6 -2.41 60.88 -4.28
CA LYS A 6 -1.64 59.63 -4.16
C LYS A 6 -2.58 58.49 -4.54
N ASP A 7 -2.27 57.80 -5.63
CA ASP A 7 -3.03 56.63 -6.08
C ASP A 7 -3.01 55.52 -5.02
N PRO A 8 -4.14 54.83 -4.76
CA PRO A 8 -4.16 53.67 -3.90
C PRO A 8 -3.64 52.44 -4.66
N GLN A 9 -2.60 51.83 -4.10
CA GLN A 9 -2.02 50.57 -4.53
C GLN A 9 -3.04 49.43 -4.35
N PRO A 10 -3.20 48.49 -5.32
CA PRO A 10 -4.21 47.44 -5.20
C PRO A 10 -3.84 46.41 -4.13
N ASP A 11 -4.82 46.13 -3.27
CA ASP A 11 -4.80 45.13 -2.20
C ASP A 11 -4.47 43.73 -2.74
N ALA A 12 -3.25 43.26 -2.46
CA ALA A 12 -2.89 41.86 -2.57
C ALA A 12 -3.48 41.07 -1.38
N LYS A 13 -4.74 40.62 -1.48
CA LYS A 13 -5.31 39.65 -0.54
C LYS A 13 -6.13 38.58 -1.27
N HIS A 14 -5.52 37.42 -1.46
CA HIS A 14 -6.04 36.09 -1.04
C HIS A 14 -5.17 34.98 -1.63
N ARG A 15 -3.99 34.78 -1.03
CA ARG A 15 -3.40 33.44 -1.00
C ARG A 15 -3.82 32.84 0.34
N SER A 16 -4.78 31.92 0.30
CA SER A 16 -5.17 31.12 1.46
C SER A 16 -3.96 30.34 1.93
N ASN A 17 -3.37 30.73 3.06
CA ASN A 17 -2.43 29.88 3.80
C ASN A 17 -3.21 28.72 4.43
N GLN A 18 -3.58 27.73 3.61
CA GLN A 18 -4.07 26.45 4.11
C GLN A 18 -2.87 25.75 4.75
N LYS A 19 -2.81 25.73 6.09
CA LYS A 19 -1.79 24.98 6.83
C LYS A 19 -1.88 23.50 6.40
N PRO A 20 -0.76 22.85 6.05
CA PRO A 20 -0.79 21.44 5.66
C PRO A 20 -1.42 20.60 6.76
N SER A 21 -2.51 19.90 6.45
CA SER A 21 -3.15 18.98 7.37
C SER A 21 -2.70 17.56 7.06
N ASN A 22 -1.98 16.92 7.98
CA ASN A 22 -1.69 15.49 7.87
C ASN A 22 -2.97 14.69 8.10
N ARG A 23 -3.45 14.03 7.04
CA ARG A 23 -4.66 13.21 7.08
C ARG A 23 -4.25 11.74 6.90
N PRO A 24 -4.56 10.85 7.86
CA PRO A 24 -4.31 9.42 7.68
C PRO A 24 -5.28 8.87 6.64
N LEU A 25 -4.75 8.34 5.55
CA LEU A 25 -5.52 7.65 4.52
C LEU A 25 -5.08 6.19 4.45
N ARG A 26 -6.08 5.30 4.34
CA ARG A 26 -5.88 3.86 4.22
C ARG A 26 -5.99 3.42 2.76
N MET A 27 -4.97 2.73 2.28
CA MET A 27 -4.78 2.30 0.89
C MET A 27 -4.60 0.78 0.89
N ARG A 28 -5.71 0.05 0.69
CA ARG A 28 -5.78 -1.43 0.87
C ARG A 28 -5.13 -1.89 2.16
N GLY A 29 -5.46 -1.24 3.27
CA GLY A 29 -4.97 -1.57 4.61
C GLY A 29 -3.61 -0.97 4.99
N ASN A 30 -2.86 -0.41 4.05
CA ASN A 30 -1.66 0.38 4.30
C ASN A 30 -2.04 1.82 4.65
N THR A 31 -1.61 2.33 5.80
CA THR A 31 -1.92 3.70 6.22
C THR A 31 -0.75 4.64 5.94
N ARG A 32 -1.05 5.80 5.35
CA ARG A 32 -0.10 6.89 5.13
C ARG A 32 -0.68 8.19 5.64
N CYS A 33 0.15 9.01 6.28
CA CYS A 33 -0.20 10.37 6.67
C CYS A 33 0.24 11.28 5.54
N LEU A 34 -0.74 11.93 4.90
CA LEU A 34 -0.53 12.73 3.70
C LEU A 34 -0.53 14.21 4.02
N THR A 35 0.48 14.94 3.55
CA THR A 35 0.39 16.40 3.41
C THR A 35 -0.27 16.71 2.09
N LEU A 36 -1.47 17.31 2.13
CA LEU A 36 -2.31 17.55 0.95
C LEU A 36 -2.37 19.04 0.58
N THR A 37 -2.22 19.33 -0.70
CA THR A 37 -2.46 20.64 -1.30
C THR A 37 -3.61 20.54 -2.30
N ARG A 38 -4.39 21.62 -2.45
CA ARG A 38 -5.51 21.65 -3.41
C ARG A 38 -4.99 21.95 -4.81
N ASP A 39 -5.35 21.12 -5.77
CA ASP A 39 -5.04 21.29 -7.19
C ASP A 39 -6.33 21.09 -8.01
N GLY A 40 -6.88 22.19 -8.53
CA GLY A 40 -8.13 22.14 -9.30
C GLY A 40 -9.30 21.48 -8.57
N ASP A 41 -9.72 20.31 -9.05
CA ASP A 41 -10.83 19.50 -8.53
C ASP A 41 -10.40 18.37 -7.59
N HIS A 42 -9.11 18.26 -7.28
CA HIS A 42 -8.55 17.22 -6.43
C HIS A 42 -7.54 17.76 -5.41
N LEU A 43 -7.06 16.88 -4.54
CA LEU A 43 -5.94 17.14 -3.64
C LEU A 43 -4.74 16.32 -4.08
N THR A 44 -3.56 16.92 -4.07
CA THR A 44 -2.30 16.25 -4.39
C THR A 44 -1.46 16.12 -3.13
N ALA A 45 -0.91 14.93 -2.89
CA ALA A 45 0.00 14.71 -1.78
C ALA A 45 1.40 15.24 -2.14
N THR A 46 1.91 16.17 -1.33
CA THR A 46 3.30 16.63 -1.46
C THR A 46 4.27 15.86 -0.57
N ASP A 47 3.73 15.13 0.41
CA ASP A 47 4.47 14.22 1.28
C ASP A 47 3.56 13.08 1.76
N ALA A 48 4.13 11.89 1.95
CA ALA A 48 3.42 10.68 2.31
C ALA A 48 4.28 9.76 3.20
N ILE A 49 4.07 9.83 4.51
CA ILE A 49 4.83 9.04 5.49
C ILE A 49 4.01 7.85 6.01
N LEU A 50 4.67 6.71 6.26
CA LEU A 50 4.04 5.61 7.02
C LEU A 50 3.61 6.15 8.39
N CYS A 51 2.36 5.86 8.76
CA CYS A 51 1.89 6.15 10.11
C CYS A 51 0.91 5.09 10.60
N GLY A 52 0.97 4.79 11.90
CA GLY A 52 -0.07 4.02 12.58
C GLY A 52 -1.25 4.92 12.94
N PHE A 53 -2.47 4.41 12.81
CA PHE A 53 -3.67 5.15 13.19
C PHE A 53 -4.73 4.21 13.75
N VAL A 54 -5.45 4.66 14.79
CA VAL A 54 -6.58 3.93 15.36
C VAL A 54 -7.79 4.13 14.43
N PRO A 55 -8.38 3.06 13.85
CA PRO A 55 -9.51 3.21 12.93
C PRO A 55 -10.66 4.00 13.56
N MET A 56 -11.24 4.90 12.77
CA MET A 56 -12.43 5.66 13.17
C MET A 56 -13.58 4.71 13.51
N GLN A 57 -14.24 4.99 14.63
CA GLN A 57 -15.40 4.23 15.11
C GLN A 57 -16.70 5.01 14.82
N GLY A 58 -17.84 4.31 14.78
CA GLY A 58 -19.16 4.91 14.61
C GLY A 58 -19.63 4.98 13.15
N ALA A 59 -20.60 5.85 12.87
CA ALA A 59 -21.36 5.84 11.60
C ALA A 59 -20.53 6.12 10.33
N GLY A 60 -19.34 6.71 10.47
CA GLY A 60 -18.40 6.92 9.36
C GLY A 60 -17.34 5.82 9.23
N ALA A 61 -17.38 4.78 10.07
CA ALA A 61 -16.37 3.73 10.09
C ALA A 61 -16.29 3.02 8.73
N ASP A 62 -15.07 2.77 8.29
CA ASP A 62 -14.79 1.94 7.13
C ASP A 62 -14.15 0.64 7.62
N PRO A 63 -14.96 -0.40 7.90
CA PRO A 63 -14.47 -1.63 8.49
C PRO A 63 -13.65 -2.42 7.48
N VAL A 64 -12.58 -3.03 7.98
CA VAL A 64 -11.78 -4.02 7.26
C VAL A 64 -12.39 -5.40 7.51
N THR A 65 -12.44 -6.24 6.49
CA THR A 65 -12.87 -7.63 6.65
C THR A 65 -11.71 -8.44 7.23
N ARG A 66 -11.90 -9.10 8.37
CA ARG A 66 -10.94 -10.05 8.94
C ARG A 66 -11.41 -11.47 8.62
N ARG A 67 -10.50 -12.31 8.12
CA ARG A 67 -10.73 -13.74 7.90
C ARG A 67 -9.72 -14.56 8.67
N SER A 68 -10.22 -15.58 9.36
CA SER A 68 -9.40 -16.60 10.00
C SER A 68 -8.97 -17.62 8.96
N LEU A 69 -7.66 -17.88 8.86
CA LEU A 69 -7.09 -18.89 7.96
C LEU A 69 -6.55 -20.11 8.74
N ARG A 70 -6.04 -19.91 9.96
CA ARG A 70 -5.73 -20.97 10.93
C ARG A 70 -6.12 -20.51 12.31
N GLY A 71 -7.41 -20.64 12.67
CA GLY A 71 -7.95 -20.08 13.91
C GLY A 71 -7.61 -18.59 14.05
N ASP A 72 -7.31 -18.13 15.26
CA ASP A 72 -6.82 -16.76 15.48
C ASP A 72 -5.33 -16.58 15.22
N ASP A 73 -4.59 -17.65 14.92
CA ASP A 73 -3.14 -17.67 14.79
C ASP A 73 -2.68 -17.12 13.44
N VAL A 74 -3.51 -17.31 12.41
CA VAL A 74 -3.25 -16.77 11.07
C VAL A 74 -4.52 -16.13 10.57
N THR A 75 -4.47 -14.81 10.36
CA THR A 75 -5.61 -14.06 9.87
C THR A 75 -5.25 -13.15 8.70
N LEU A 76 -6.22 -12.95 7.81
CA LEU A 76 -6.09 -12.10 6.64
C LEU A 76 -7.04 -10.90 6.79
N ARG A 77 -6.48 -9.70 6.70
CA ARG A 77 -7.22 -8.44 6.71
C ARG A 77 -7.37 -7.91 5.30
N ILE A 78 -8.61 -7.61 4.90
CA ILE A 78 -8.97 -7.19 3.55
C ILE A 78 -9.67 -5.84 3.60
N ASP A 79 -9.09 -4.89 2.88
CA ASP A 79 -9.58 -3.52 2.73
C ASP A 79 -9.83 -3.17 1.25
N ASP A 80 -9.89 -4.20 0.41
CA ASP A 80 -10.05 -4.11 -1.02
C ASP A 80 -11.43 -4.65 -1.43
N PRO A 81 -12.27 -3.85 -2.12
CA PRO A 81 -13.61 -4.29 -2.50
C PRO A 81 -13.61 -5.56 -3.35
N GLU A 82 -12.72 -5.69 -4.33
CA GLU A 82 -12.67 -6.85 -5.22
C GLU A 82 -12.31 -8.13 -4.45
N THR A 83 -11.29 -8.04 -3.59
CA THR A 83 -10.86 -9.17 -2.76
C THR A 83 -11.93 -9.62 -1.76
N ARG A 84 -12.80 -8.71 -1.28
CA ARG A 84 -13.89 -9.07 -0.35
C ARG A 84 -14.91 -10.04 -0.93
N PHE A 85 -15.03 -10.12 -2.26
CA PHE A 85 -15.96 -11.02 -2.94
C PHE A 85 -15.37 -12.39 -3.27
N LEU A 86 -14.08 -12.60 -3.01
CA LEU A 86 -13.46 -13.91 -3.20
C LEU A 86 -13.96 -14.92 -2.16
N ASN A 87 -14.04 -16.18 -2.57
CA ASN A 87 -14.26 -17.29 -1.65
C ASN A 87 -12.94 -17.60 -0.92
N LEU A 88 -12.78 -17.00 0.26
CA LEU A 88 -11.56 -17.11 1.06
C LEU A 88 -11.54 -18.37 1.93
N ASP A 89 -12.65 -19.10 2.04
CA ASP A 89 -12.73 -20.33 2.84
C ASP A 89 -11.80 -21.42 2.27
N ALA A 90 -11.51 -21.35 0.97
CA ALA A 90 -10.58 -22.25 0.30
C ALA A 90 -9.09 -21.97 0.65
N LEU A 91 -8.77 -20.83 1.27
CA LEU A 91 -7.39 -20.50 1.67
C LEU A 91 -6.94 -21.26 2.92
N THR A 92 -7.86 -21.60 3.82
CA THR A 92 -7.56 -22.38 5.03
C THR A 92 -6.90 -23.73 4.70
N PRO A 93 -7.51 -24.62 3.88
CA PRO A 93 -6.86 -25.88 3.52
C PRO A 93 -5.62 -25.68 2.65
N ALA A 94 -5.51 -24.57 1.90
CA ALA A 94 -4.33 -24.27 1.10
C ALA A 94 -3.08 -24.11 1.98
N LEU A 95 -3.21 -23.45 3.14
CA LEU A 95 -2.10 -23.28 4.08
C LEU A 95 -1.60 -24.62 4.65
N ASP A 96 -2.45 -25.64 4.74
CA ASP A 96 -2.04 -26.97 5.23
C ASP A 96 -1.31 -27.80 4.16
N GLY A 97 -1.27 -27.30 2.92
CA GLY A 97 -0.57 -27.90 1.80
C GLY A 97 0.93 -27.60 1.74
N PRO A 98 1.61 -28.09 0.70
CA PRO A 98 3.04 -27.81 0.48
C PRO A 98 3.27 -26.31 0.21
N ARG A 99 4.30 -25.75 0.85
CA ARG A 99 4.75 -24.38 0.59
C ARG A 99 5.65 -24.30 -0.64
N VAL A 100 5.59 -23.17 -1.33
CA VAL A 100 6.55 -22.79 -2.37
C VAL A 100 7.26 -21.52 -1.94
N ASP A 101 8.59 -21.59 -1.80
CA ASP A 101 9.44 -20.45 -1.48
C ASP A 101 10.19 -20.00 -2.74
N ALA A 102 10.26 -18.69 -2.98
CA ALA A 102 11.11 -18.11 -4.00
C ALA A 102 11.83 -16.86 -3.47
N TRP A 103 13.06 -16.65 -3.91
CA TRP A 103 13.95 -15.60 -3.39
C TRP A 103 14.37 -14.66 -4.51
N SER A 104 14.33 -13.35 -4.25
CA SER A 104 14.44 -12.32 -5.28
C SER A 104 15.87 -11.89 -5.61
N ARG A 105 16.85 -12.26 -4.78
CA ARG A 105 18.22 -11.70 -4.76
C ARG A 105 18.27 -10.20 -4.45
N VAL A 106 17.15 -9.55 -4.18
CA VAL A 106 17.09 -8.17 -3.71
C VAL A 106 17.42 -8.15 -2.22
N THR A 107 18.46 -7.40 -1.88
CA THR A 107 18.97 -7.34 -0.50
C THR A 107 18.81 -5.97 0.15
N ILE A 108 18.63 -5.97 1.46
CA ILE A 108 18.60 -4.76 2.30
C ILE A 108 19.62 -4.89 3.46
N PRO A 109 20.33 -3.80 3.79
CA PRO A 109 21.01 -3.66 5.07
C PRO A 109 20.02 -3.57 6.25
N PRO A 110 20.47 -3.75 7.49
CA PRO A 110 19.65 -3.55 8.67
C PRO A 110 19.10 -2.12 8.72
N ALA A 111 17.91 -1.96 9.31
CA ALA A 111 17.24 -0.66 9.49
C ALA A 111 16.98 0.14 8.19
N THR A 112 17.00 -0.51 7.02
CA THR A 112 16.61 0.11 5.75
C THR A 112 15.09 0.19 5.63
N PRO A 113 14.48 1.37 5.40
CA PRO A 113 13.05 1.47 5.12
C PRO A 113 12.68 0.80 3.79
N PHE A 114 11.62 -0.01 3.80
CA PHE A 114 11.07 -0.67 2.60
C PHE A 114 9.54 -0.53 2.54
N GLU A 115 8.99 0.47 3.21
CA GLU A 115 7.55 0.73 3.28
C GLU A 115 6.93 1.00 1.90
N SER A 116 7.73 1.49 0.94
CA SER A 116 7.30 1.63 -0.45
C SER A 116 7.05 0.26 -1.11
N LEU A 117 7.75 -0.82 -0.73
CA LEU A 117 7.50 -2.17 -1.24
C LEU A 117 6.11 -2.65 -0.84
N HIS A 118 5.69 -2.41 0.41
CA HIS A 118 4.35 -2.80 0.87
C HIS A 118 3.26 -2.07 0.08
N LEU A 119 3.43 -0.76 -0.14
CA LEU A 119 2.49 0.02 -0.94
C LEU A 119 2.52 -0.40 -2.42
N TRP A 120 3.69 -0.75 -2.96
CA TRP A 120 3.85 -1.24 -4.33
C TRP A 120 3.08 -2.54 -4.54
N LEU A 121 3.26 -3.53 -3.66
CA LEU A 121 2.52 -4.79 -3.71
C LEU A 121 1.01 -4.58 -3.58
N ALA A 122 0.60 -3.66 -2.70
CA ALA A 122 -0.82 -3.29 -2.58
C ALA A 122 -1.37 -2.61 -3.83
N SER A 123 -0.53 -1.91 -4.59
CA SER A 123 -0.94 -1.17 -5.79
C SER A 123 -1.10 -2.03 -7.04
N GLN A 124 -0.80 -3.33 -6.96
CA GLN A 124 -0.94 -4.21 -8.09
C GLN A 124 -2.40 -4.53 -8.40
N PRO A 125 -2.76 -4.73 -9.68
CA PRO A 125 -4.10 -5.14 -10.10
C PRO A 125 -4.34 -6.62 -9.80
N HIS A 126 -4.21 -6.98 -8.53
CA HIS A 126 -4.30 -8.34 -8.01
C HIS A 126 -5.06 -8.32 -6.69
N PRO A 127 -5.87 -9.34 -6.38
CA PRO A 127 -6.47 -9.45 -5.07
C PRO A 127 -5.42 -9.46 -3.96
N TYR A 128 -5.69 -8.73 -2.88
CA TYR A 128 -4.69 -8.36 -1.87
C TYR A 128 -5.27 -8.37 -0.46
N GLY A 129 -4.47 -8.81 0.48
CA GLY A 129 -4.73 -8.67 1.90
C GLY A 129 -3.46 -8.43 2.70
N LEU A 130 -3.66 -8.20 3.99
CA LEU A 130 -2.59 -8.08 4.98
C LEU A 130 -2.68 -9.27 5.93
N LEU A 131 -1.67 -10.13 5.85
CA LEU A 131 -1.53 -11.32 6.68
C LEU A 131 -0.98 -10.93 8.06
N ALA A 132 -1.64 -11.42 9.10
CA ALA A 132 -1.19 -11.37 10.48
C ALA A 132 -0.98 -12.81 10.96
N VAL A 133 0.18 -13.07 11.56
CA VAL A 133 0.63 -14.39 12.00
C VAL A 133 1.10 -14.28 13.45
N ASP A 134 0.58 -15.15 14.29
CA ASP A 134 1.07 -15.32 15.66
C ASP A 134 2.46 -15.96 15.64
N ARG A 135 3.44 -15.24 16.18
CA ARG A 135 4.84 -15.63 16.10
C ARG A 135 5.16 -16.91 16.87
N ASP A 136 4.41 -17.21 17.92
CA ASP A 136 4.67 -18.36 18.79
C ASP A 136 3.91 -19.61 18.31
N ARG A 137 2.72 -19.43 17.74
CA ARG A 137 1.84 -20.55 17.32
C ARG A 137 1.94 -20.90 15.83
N ALA A 138 2.38 -19.98 14.98
CA ALA A 138 2.48 -20.17 13.53
C ALA A 138 3.86 -19.71 12.98
N ALA A 139 4.92 -19.99 13.73
CA ALA A 139 6.30 -19.63 13.38
C ALA A 139 6.76 -20.20 12.03
N ASP A 140 6.17 -21.31 11.56
CA ASP A 140 6.47 -21.96 10.28
C ASP A 140 6.18 -21.09 9.06
N MET A 141 5.31 -20.08 9.20
CA MET A 141 4.94 -19.17 8.13
C MET A 141 6.01 -18.11 7.87
N ASP A 142 6.69 -17.61 8.91
CA ASP A 142 7.80 -16.66 8.81
C ASP A 142 7.55 -15.48 7.82
N PRO A 143 6.47 -14.71 8.00
CA PRO A 143 6.21 -13.56 7.15
C PRO A 143 7.21 -12.44 7.45
N GLN A 144 7.47 -11.58 6.47
CA GLN A 144 8.36 -10.42 6.65
C GLN A 144 7.87 -9.49 7.78
N ASN A 145 6.54 -9.39 7.97
CA ASN A 145 5.92 -8.63 9.06
C ASN A 145 4.81 -9.46 9.73
N TRP A 146 4.99 -9.79 11.00
CA TRP A 146 4.06 -10.63 11.77
C TRP A 146 2.65 -10.04 11.95
N VAL A 147 2.48 -8.73 11.82
CA VAL A 147 1.19 -8.05 12.10
C VAL A 147 0.47 -7.63 10.83
N SER A 148 1.21 -7.33 9.76
CA SER A 148 0.64 -6.72 8.56
C SER A 148 1.51 -6.99 7.33
N CYS A 149 1.71 -8.26 6.98
CA CYS A 149 2.47 -8.66 5.81
C CYS A 149 1.63 -8.59 4.53
N PRO A 150 2.11 -7.93 3.45
CA PRO A 150 1.47 -7.99 2.14
C PRO A 150 1.28 -9.42 1.63
N ALA A 151 0.06 -9.73 1.20
CA ALA A 151 -0.29 -11.02 0.59
C ALA A 151 -1.13 -10.82 -0.66
N LEU A 152 -0.74 -11.49 -1.74
CA LEU A 152 -1.47 -11.59 -3.00
C LEU A 152 -2.30 -12.88 -2.99
N LEU A 153 -3.51 -12.83 -3.56
CA LEU A 153 -4.44 -13.97 -3.59
C LEU A 153 -4.86 -14.27 -5.03
N LYS A 154 -4.94 -15.56 -5.36
CA LYS A 154 -5.48 -16.04 -6.63
C LYS A 154 -6.29 -17.31 -6.40
N GLY A 155 -7.60 -17.22 -6.58
CA GLY A 155 -8.50 -18.34 -6.31
C GLY A 155 -8.36 -18.84 -4.87
N ASP A 156 -7.93 -20.08 -4.72
CA ASP A 156 -7.66 -20.79 -3.46
C ASP A 156 -6.16 -20.79 -3.09
N SER A 157 -5.39 -19.83 -3.60
CA SER A 157 -3.96 -19.71 -3.34
C SER A 157 -3.59 -18.34 -2.79
N ILE A 158 -2.55 -18.32 -1.96
CA ILE A 158 -2.01 -17.12 -1.31
C ILE A 158 -0.49 -17.12 -1.44
N ALA A 159 0.11 -15.96 -1.72
CA ALA A 159 1.54 -15.75 -1.56
C ALA A 159 1.80 -14.45 -0.82
N TYR A 160 2.74 -14.47 0.13
CA TYR A 160 3.06 -13.31 0.97
C TYR A 160 4.56 -13.06 1.02
N LEU A 161 4.92 -11.82 1.37
CA LEU A 161 6.29 -11.37 1.49
C LEU A 161 6.98 -12.08 2.67
N THR A 162 8.16 -12.65 2.43
CA THR A 162 9.05 -13.17 3.47
C THR A 162 10.43 -12.54 3.35
N ILE A 163 11.26 -12.72 4.36
CA ILE A 163 12.63 -12.21 4.37
C ILE A 163 13.53 -13.24 5.06
N ARG A 164 14.74 -13.44 4.54
CA ARG A 164 15.75 -14.28 5.19
C ARG A 164 17.02 -13.50 5.45
N GLN A 165 17.71 -13.88 6.51
CA GLN A 165 19.06 -13.39 6.76
C GLN A 165 20.05 -14.21 5.92
N LEU A 166 20.94 -13.53 5.19
CA LEU A 166 22.05 -14.15 4.47
C LEU A 166 23.34 -14.13 5.29
N ASP A 167 23.56 -13.03 6.01
CA ASP A 167 24.67 -12.81 6.94
C ASP A 167 24.27 -11.78 8.01
N ASP A 168 25.18 -11.39 8.91
CA ASP A 168 24.93 -10.45 10.01
C ASP A 168 24.42 -9.07 9.57
N THR A 169 24.63 -8.71 8.30
CA THR A 169 24.36 -7.39 7.72
C THR A 169 23.47 -7.40 6.49
N THR A 170 23.05 -8.58 6.01
CA THR A 170 22.34 -8.69 4.74
C THR A 170 21.09 -9.52 4.88
N TRP A 171 19.96 -8.94 4.50
CA TRP A 171 18.68 -9.62 4.41
C TRP A 171 18.22 -9.66 2.95
N GLU A 172 17.59 -10.75 2.55
CA GLU A 172 17.03 -10.94 1.21
C GLU A 172 15.51 -11.08 1.27
N PHE A 173 14.82 -10.35 0.40
CA PHE A 173 13.38 -10.52 0.23
C PHE A 173 13.04 -11.76 -0.59
N GLY A 174 11.94 -12.39 -0.22
CA GLY A 174 11.36 -13.49 -0.97
C GLY A 174 9.85 -13.50 -0.86
N ALA A 175 9.26 -14.55 -1.39
CA ALA A 175 7.86 -14.83 -1.24
C ALA A 175 7.66 -16.29 -0.83
N ARG A 176 6.62 -16.52 -0.05
CA ARG A 176 6.15 -17.86 0.32
C ARG A 176 4.70 -17.99 -0.08
N GLY A 177 4.36 -19.08 -0.77
CA GLY A 177 3.02 -19.31 -1.27
C GLY A 177 2.48 -20.71 -1.01
N TYR A 178 1.16 -20.80 -1.03
CA TYR A 178 0.37 -21.97 -0.67
C TYR A 178 -0.82 -22.09 -1.63
N GLY A 179 -1.29 -23.33 -1.83
CA GLY A 179 -2.41 -23.66 -2.70
C GLY A 179 -2.01 -24.08 -4.14
N PRO A 180 -3.00 -24.45 -4.97
CA PRO A 180 -2.79 -24.94 -6.34
C PRO A 180 -2.00 -24.01 -7.27
N ASP A 181 -2.17 -22.70 -7.09
CA ASP A 181 -1.49 -21.64 -7.84
C ASP A 181 -0.27 -21.07 -7.10
N ALA A 182 0.22 -21.71 -6.03
CA ALA A 182 1.35 -21.22 -5.23
C ALA A 182 2.58 -20.90 -6.09
N ALA A 183 2.97 -21.82 -6.98
CA ALA A 183 4.19 -21.64 -7.77
C ALA A 183 4.19 -20.42 -8.72
N PRO A 184 3.15 -20.19 -9.55
CA PRO A 184 3.08 -18.96 -10.34
C PRO A 184 2.86 -17.70 -9.47
N LEU A 185 2.07 -17.79 -8.39
CA LEU A 185 1.78 -16.63 -7.54
C LEU A 185 3.01 -16.17 -6.74
N THR A 186 3.78 -17.09 -6.16
CA THR A 186 5.04 -16.79 -5.46
C THR A 186 6.07 -16.14 -6.39
N ARG A 187 6.20 -16.66 -7.62
CA ARG A 187 7.09 -16.06 -8.64
C ARG A 187 6.66 -14.65 -8.98
N HIS A 188 5.36 -14.42 -9.15
CA HIS A 188 4.84 -13.07 -9.41
C HIS A 188 5.19 -12.07 -8.30
N VAL A 189 5.08 -12.46 -7.02
CA VAL A 189 5.52 -11.60 -5.91
C VAL A 189 7.02 -11.29 -5.99
N VAL A 190 7.86 -12.26 -6.36
CA VAL A 190 9.30 -12.05 -6.58
C VAL A 190 9.58 -11.08 -7.73
N ASP A 191 8.88 -11.22 -8.86
CA ASP A 191 9.03 -10.30 -9.99
C ASP A 191 8.68 -8.86 -9.58
N LEU A 192 7.61 -8.70 -8.78
CA LEU A 192 7.22 -7.39 -8.23
C LEU A 192 8.26 -6.80 -7.27
N ILE A 193 8.93 -7.64 -6.48
CA ILE A 193 10.04 -7.20 -5.61
C ILE A 193 11.20 -6.69 -6.46
N ILE A 194 11.54 -7.38 -7.56
CA ILE A 194 12.61 -6.99 -8.48
C ILE A 194 12.26 -5.68 -9.20
N ASP A 195 11.02 -5.54 -9.69
CA ASP A 195 10.56 -4.31 -10.34
C ASP A 195 10.55 -3.12 -9.36
N TRP A 196 10.17 -3.36 -8.10
CA TRP A 196 10.27 -2.34 -7.06
C TRP A 196 11.72 -1.91 -6.81
N ASP A 197 12.63 -2.86 -6.66
CA ASP A 197 14.05 -2.56 -6.40
C ASP A 197 14.68 -1.73 -7.51
N ARG A 198 14.39 -2.11 -8.77
CA ARG A 198 14.90 -1.45 -9.96
C ARG A 198 14.36 -0.03 -10.13
N ASP A 199 13.03 0.13 -10.04
CA ASP A 199 12.37 1.34 -10.55
C ASP A 199 11.90 2.30 -9.44
N HIS A 200 11.68 1.81 -8.22
CA HIS A 200 10.88 2.53 -7.21
C HIS A 200 11.56 2.67 -5.84
N ARG A 201 12.46 1.76 -5.46
CA ARG A 201 13.08 1.72 -4.13
C ARG A 201 13.78 3.04 -3.76
N ASN A 202 14.47 3.65 -4.72
CA ASN A 202 15.24 4.88 -4.54
C ASN A 202 14.53 6.13 -5.08
N GLN A 203 13.23 6.03 -5.36
CA GLN A 203 12.42 7.16 -5.82
C GLN A 203 11.63 7.79 -4.66
N PRO A 204 11.12 9.03 -4.82
CA PRO A 204 10.31 9.70 -3.79
C PRO A 204 9.01 8.96 -3.41
N GLY A 205 8.62 7.92 -4.16
CA GLY A 205 7.37 7.17 -3.99
C GLY A 205 6.35 7.51 -5.09
N PRO A 206 5.14 6.92 -5.02
CA PRO A 206 4.10 7.17 -6.01
C PRO A 206 3.51 8.58 -5.90
N ASP A 207 2.98 9.09 -7.01
CA ASP A 207 2.10 10.24 -7.02
C ASP A 207 0.74 9.86 -6.41
N ILE A 208 0.34 10.54 -5.34
CA ILE A 208 -0.91 10.24 -4.63
C ILE A 208 -1.86 11.43 -4.75
N ARG A 209 -3.03 11.18 -5.34
CA ARG A 209 -4.08 12.17 -5.53
C ARG A 209 -5.38 11.70 -4.89
N VAL A 210 -6.13 12.63 -4.31
CA VAL A 210 -7.42 12.37 -3.67
C VAL A 210 -8.49 13.17 -4.38
N TYR A 211 -9.37 12.45 -5.07
CA TYR A 211 -10.51 13.00 -5.80
C TYR A 211 -11.77 12.90 -4.95
N PRO A 212 -12.70 13.86 -5.00
CA PRO A 212 -14.07 13.66 -4.53
C PRO A 212 -14.72 12.46 -5.23
N ALA A 213 -15.62 11.75 -4.53
CA ALA A 213 -16.36 10.63 -5.13
C ALA A 213 -17.15 11.10 -6.36
N GLY A 214 -17.14 10.28 -7.42
CA GLY A 214 -17.83 10.57 -8.68
C GLY A 214 -17.06 11.46 -9.66
N VAL A 215 -15.90 12.01 -9.28
CA VAL A 215 -15.00 12.71 -10.22
C VAL A 215 -14.26 11.69 -11.08
N ALA A 216 -14.24 11.94 -12.39
CA ALA A 216 -13.53 11.09 -13.35
C ALA A 216 -12.02 11.20 -13.14
N ILE A 217 -11.34 10.07 -12.99
CA ILE A 217 -9.89 10.01 -12.83
C ILE A 217 -9.28 9.78 -14.22
N PRO A 218 -8.32 10.61 -14.66
CA PRO A 218 -7.68 10.43 -15.95
C PRO A 218 -6.99 9.06 -16.06
N PRO A 219 -7.15 8.33 -17.17
CA PRO A 219 -6.40 7.11 -17.39
C PRO A 219 -4.91 7.43 -17.55
N THR A 220 -4.07 6.46 -17.18
CA THR A 220 -2.62 6.54 -17.32
C THR A 220 -2.11 5.20 -17.86
N ASP A 221 -0.98 5.26 -18.57
CA ASP A 221 -0.18 4.11 -18.99
C ASP A 221 0.71 3.55 -17.87
N ARG A 222 0.79 4.27 -16.74
CA ARG A 222 1.56 3.88 -15.56
C ARG A 222 0.75 2.95 -14.65
N PRO A 223 1.41 2.11 -13.83
CA PRO A 223 0.72 1.36 -12.78
C PRO A 223 -0.03 2.31 -11.84
N GLN A 224 -1.36 2.16 -11.79
CA GLN A 224 -2.23 2.99 -10.98
C GLN A 224 -3.20 2.13 -10.16
N LEU A 225 -3.21 2.37 -8.85
CA LEU A 225 -4.23 1.84 -7.95
C LEU A 225 -5.26 2.92 -7.64
N LEU A 226 -6.53 2.57 -7.79
CA LEU A 226 -7.65 3.38 -7.34
C LEU A 226 -8.26 2.78 -6.08
N VAL A 227 -8.36 3.58 -5.02
CA VAL A 227 -8.95 3.19 -3.73
C VAL A 227 -10.22 4.02 -3.51
N PRO A 228 -11.38 3.55 -3.98
CA PRO A 228 -12.65 4.23 -3.77
C PRO A 228 -13.10 4.11 -2.31
N ARG A 229 -13.64 5.20 -1.78
CA ARG A 229 -14.24 5.35 -0.44
C ARG A 229 -15.55 6.11 -0.57
N HIS A 230 -16.32 6.20 0.51
CA HIS A 230 -17.65 6.81 0.49
C HIS A 230 -17.66 8.26 -0.08
N HIS A 231 -16.63 9.06 0.21
CA HIS A 231 -16.57 10.47 -0.20
C HIS A 231 -15.42 10.80 -1.15
N THR A 232 -14.47 9.89 -1.34
CA THR A 232 -13.26 10.15 -2.12
C THR A 232 -12.80 8.92 -2.87
N THR A 233 -12.04 9.12 -3.93
CA THR A 233 -11.23 8.06 -4.54
C THR A 233 -9.77 8.50 -4.48
N THR A 234 -8.91 7.67 -3.90
CA THR A 234 -7.46 7.93 -3.85
C THR A 234 -6.81 7.21 -5.02
N ALA A 235 -6.12 7.95 -5.91
CA ALA A 235 -5.31 7.40 -6.98
C ALA A 235 -3.84 7.37 -6.54
N ILE A 236 -3.19 6.23 -6.71
CA ILE A 236 -1.77 6.01 -6.39
C ILE A 236 -1.10 5.60 -7.70
N THR A 237 -0.32 6.49 -8.28
CA THR A 237 0.31 6.29 -9.59
C THR A 237 1.81 6.14 -9.42
N TRP A 238 2.35 5.00 -9.81
CA TRP A 238 3.77 4.73 -9.71
C TRP A 238 4.49 5.23 -10.96
N THR A 239 5.40 6.19 -10.76
CA THR A 239 6.28 6.66 -11.81
C THR A 239 7.57 5.86 -11.73
N ALA A 240 7.98 5.23 -12.83
CA ALA A 240 9.33 4.74 -12.92
C ALA A 240 10.26 5.96 -12.93
N GLY A 241 11.35 5.92 -12.16
CA GLY A 241 12.34 6.98 -12.22
C GLY A 241 12.84 7.14 -13.66
N ASP A 242 12.94 8.37 -14.15
CA ASP A 242 13.73 8.63 -15.35
C ASP A 242 15.18 8.26 -14.99
N HIS A 243 15.67 7.14 -15.51
CA HIS A 243 17.10 6.83 -15.45
C HIS A 243 17.84 7.92 -16.26
N ARG A 244 18.36 8.94 -15.57
CA ARG A 244 19.39 9.83 -16.10
C ARG A 244 20.77 9.31 -15.73
#